data_AF-A0A6A7AAF1-F1
#
_entry.id   AF-A0A6A7AAF1-F1
#
_cell.length_a   1.000
_cell.length_b   1.000
_cell.length_c   1.000
_cell.angle_alpha   90.00
_cell.angle_beta   90.00
_cell.angle_gamma   90.00
#
_symmetry.space_group_name_H-M   'P 1'
#
loop_
_entity.id
_entity.type
_entity.pdbx_description
1 polymer ?
#
loop_
_entity_poly.entity_id
_entity_poly.type
_entity_poly.pdbx_seq_one_letter_code
_entity_poly.pdbx_strand_id
1 'polypeptide(L)' 'KKTINAFHPDEDAWIMLLHHKLKGTVEAGHNIKFPGPAPISEAFNNFFAGKILKDANGNDLLLPREPRDEISIKGKLGH' A
#
# COMPACT_ATOMS: atom_id res chain seq x y z
N LYS A 1 -17.99 14.50 10.05
CA LYS A 1 -17.79 14.05 8.64
C LYS A 1 -16.75 12.93 8.67
N LYS A 2 -17.06 11.72 8.18
CA LYS A 2 -16.07 10.64 8.05
C LYS A 2 -15.14 11.03 6.90
N THR A 3 -13.94 11.50 7.20
CA THR A 3 -12.94 11.83 6.17
C THR A 3 -12.57 10.52 5.50
N ILE A 4 -12.97 10.34 4.24
CA ILE A 4 -12.53 9.21 3.44
C ILE A 4 -11.04 9.44 3.18
N ASN A 5 -10.17 8.79 3.96
CA ASN A 5 -8.73 8.78 3.68
C ASN A 5 -8.51 7.88 2.46
N ALA A 6 -8.77 8.41 1.26
CA ALA A 6 -8.57 7.68 0.02
C ALA A 6 -7.10 7.29 -0.15
N PHE A 7 -6.84 6.18 -0.84
CA PHE A 7 -5.48 5.80 -1.20
C PHE A 7 -4.91 6.79 -2.20
N HIS A 8 -3.67 7.21 -1.97
CA HIS A 8 -2.93 8.01 -2.93
C HIS A 8 -2.51 7.12 -4.13
N PRO A 9 -2.39 7.66 -5.36
CA PRO A 9 -1.93 6.87 -6.50
C PRO A 9 -0.61 6.12 -6.26
N ASP A 10 0.35 6.71 -5.55
CA ASP A 10 1.61 6.04 -5.19
C ASP A 10 1.40 4.88 -4.20
N GLU A 11 0.44 5.03 -3.29
CA GLU A 11 0.06 3.96 -2.36
C GLU A 11 -0.57 2.79 -3.12
N ASP A 12 -1.45 3.08 -4.08
CA ASP A 12 -2.05 2.08 -4.97
C ASP A 12 -1.00 1.41 -5.85
N ALA A 13 -0.07 2.18 -6.41
CA ALA A 13 1.03 1.65 -7.21
C ALA A 13 1.93 0.70 -6.40
N TRP A 14 2.21 1.03 -5.13
CA TRP A 14 2.99 0.16 -4.25
C TRP A 14 2.29 -1.20 -4.03
N ILE A 15 0.98 -1.20 -3.79
CA ILE A 15 0.20 -2.44 -3.59
C ILE A 15 0.16 -3.25 -4.88
N MET A 16 -0.05 -2.60 -6.03
CA MET A 16 -0.02 -3.27 -7.34
C MET A 16 1.35 -3.91 -7.63
N LEU A 17 2.45 -3.22 -7.33
CA LEU A 17 3.80 -3.74 -7.53
C LEU A 17 4.09 -4.94 -6.62
N LEU A 18 3.62 -4.90 -5.37
CA LEU A 18 3.70 -6.05 -4.46
C LEU A 18 2.99 -7.27 -5.07
N HIS A 19 1.76 -7.09 -5.56
CA HIS A 19 0.99 -8.16 -6.22
C HIS A 19 1.72 -8.72 -7.45
N HIS A 20 2.22 -7.86 -8.33
CA HIS A 20 2.97 -8.29 -9.52
C HIS A 20 4.24 -9.07 -9.14
N LYS A 21 4.97 -8.64 -8.10
CA LYS A 21 6.18 -9.34 -7.66
C LYS A 21 5.86 -10.71 -7.06
N LEU A 22 4.82 -10.82 -6.24
CA LEU A 22 4.37 -12.10 -5.70
C LEU A 22 3.97 -13.05 -6.83
N LYS A 23 3.15 -12.57 -7.78
CA LYS A 23 2.72 -13.33 -8.95
C LYS A 23 3.92 -13.81 -9.78
N GLY A 24 4.82 -12.91 -10.16
CA GLY A 24 6.00 -13.25 -10.97
C GLY A 24 6.93 -14.24 -10.27
N THR A 25 7.02 -14.19 -8.94
CA THR A 25 7.83 -15.16 -8.16
C THR A 25 7.25 -16.57 -8.25
N VAL A 26 5.91 -16.70 -8.15
CA VAL A 26 5.21 -17.99 -8.33
C VAL A 26 5.37 -18.49 -9.78
N GLU A 27 5.19 -17.61 -10.76
CA GLU A 27 5.32 -17.95 -12.19
C GLU A 27 6.75 -18.39 -12.57
N ALA A 28 7.77 -17.90 -11.86
CA ALA A 28 9.15 -18.36 -11.99
C ALA A 28 9.44 -19.73 -11.34
N GLY A 29 8.41 -20.39 -10.77
CA GLY A 29 8.54 -21.73 -10.18
C GLY A 29 9.01 -21.74 -8.73
N HIS A 30 9.09 -20.58 -8.06
CA HIS A 30 9.44 -20.52 -6.65
C HIS A 30 8.21 -20.77 -5.77
N ASN A 31 8.39 -21.60 -4.75
CA ASN A 31 7.38 -21.80 -3.72
C ASN A 31 7.55 -20.75 -2.60
N ILE A 32 6.64 -19.78 -2.55
CA ILE A 32 6.65 -18.71 -1.55
C ILE A 32 5.40 -18.72 -0.68
N LYS A 33 5.57 -18.33 0.58
CA LYS A 33 4.44 -18.03 1.47
C LYS A 33 4.00 -16.59 1.24
N PHE A 34 2.73 -16.40 0.90
CA PHE A 34 2.16 -15.06 0.73
C PHE A 34 2.07 -14.38 2.11
N PRO A 35 2.58 -13.14 2.24
CA PRO A 35 2.44 -12.40 3.49
C PRO A 35 0.96 -12.05 3.72
N GLY A 36 0.50 -12.16 4.97
CA GLY A 36 -0.85 -11.76 5.35
C GLY A 36 -1.01 -10.23 5.45
N PRO A 37 -2.24 -9.75 5.73
CA PRO A 37 -2.51 -8.32 5.85
C PRO A 37 -1.64 -7.58 6.87
N ALA A 38 -1.38 -8.18 8.03
CA ALA A 38 -0.56 -7.56 9.08
C ALA A 38 0.89 -7.24 8.64
N PRO A 39 1.70 -8.21 8.14
CA PRO A 39 3.04 -7.90 7.62
C PRO A 39 3.04 -6.91 6.45
N ILE A 40 2.02 -6.95 5.58
CA ILE A 40 1.91 -6.01 4.46
C ILE A 40 1.62 -4.59 4.98
N SER A 41 0.72 -4.47 5.95
CA SER A 41 0.38 -3.19 6.59
C SER A 41 1.58 -2.57 7.29
N GLU A 42 2.36 -3.37 8.02
CA GLU A 42 3.61 -2.92 8.64
C GLU A 42 4.60 -2.39 7.60
N ALA A 43 4.86 -3.15 6.54
CA ALA A 43 5.78 -2.73 5.48
C ALA A 43 5.28 -1.47 4.75
N PHE A 44 3.98 -1.38 4.50
CA PHE A 44 3.34 -0.22 3.89
C PHE A 44 3.52 1.03 4.76
N ASN A 45 3.18 0.93 6.05
CA ASN A 45 3.26 2.05 6.98
C ASN A 45 4.70 2.48 7.23
N ASN A 46 5.65 1.55 7.32
CA ASN A 46 7.07 1.86 7.39
C ASN A 46 7.55 2.67 6.18
N PHE A 47 6.95 2.45 5.00
CA PHE A 47 7.30 3.21 3.81
C PHE A 47 6.57 4.54 3.68
N PHE A 48 5.27 4.62 3.99
CA PHE A 48 4.46 5.82 3.71
C PHE A 48 4.18 6.71 4.91
N ALA A 49 4.10 6.16 6.13
CA ALA A 49 3.67 6.93 7.29
C ALA A 49 4.62 8.12 7.54
N GLY A 50 4.04 9.30 7.75
CA GLY A 50 4.78 10.54 7.96
C GLY A 50 5.42 11.15 6.71
N LYS A 51 5.36 10.49 5.53
CA LYS A 51 5.82 11.10 4.28
C LYS A 51 4.79 12.07 3.74
N ILE A 52 5.26 13.14 3.11
CA ILE A 52 4.45 14.04 2.31
C ILE A 52 4.56 13.58 0.85
N LEU A 53 3.45 13.14 0.28
CA LEU A 53 3.39 12.76 -1.14
C LEU A 53 3.01 13.96 -1.99
N LYS A 54 3.19 13.86 -3.31
CA LYS A 54 2.81 14.92 -4.25
C LYS A 54 1.48 14.61 -4.91
N ASP A 55 0.64 15.63 -5.06
CA ASP A 55 -0.58 15.56 -5.85
C ASP A 55 -0.29 15.41 -7.36
N ALA A 56 -1.35 15.25 -8.15
CA ALA A 56 -1.24 15.08 -9.62
C ALA A 56 -0.59 16.27 -10.34
N ASN A 57 -0.50 17.44 -9.70
CA ASN A 57 0.13 18.65 -10.23
C ASN A 57 1.57 18.81 -9.73
N GLY A 58 2.08 17.85 -8.94
CA GLY A 58 3.42 17.89 -8.37
C GLY A 58 3.55 18.73 -7.11
N ASN A 59 2.44 19.23 -6.55
CA ASN A 59 2.44 19.96 -5.28
C ASN A 59 2.42 18.99 -4.11
N ASP A 60 3.09 19.36 -3.03
CA ASP A 60 3.05 18.57 -1.80
C ASP A 60 1.62 18.49 -1.24
N LEU A 61 1.20 17.31 -0.82
CA LEU A 61 -0.02 17.13 -0.05
C LEU A 61 0.09 17.94 1.25
N LEU A 62 -1.01 18.60 1.62
CA LEU A 62 -1.04 19.49 2.78
C LEU A 62 -0.72 18.80 4.12
N LEU A 63 -0.87 17.48 4.19
CA LEU A 63 -0.66 16.69 5.40
C LEU A 63 0.21 15.45 5.10
N PRO A 64 1.11 15.08 6.03
CA PRO A 64 1.76 13.77 6.00
C PRO A 64 0.75 12.63 5.91
N ARG A 65 1.17 11.51 5.31
CA ARG A 65 0.34 10.31 5.25
C ARG A 65 0.19 9.68 6.63
N GLU A 66 -1.06 9.54 7.06
CA GLU A 66 -1.42 8.76 8.24
C GLU A 66 -1.21 7.26 8.00
N PRO A 67 -0.84 6.48 9.03
CA PRO A 67 -0.80 5.04 8.95
C PRO A 67 -2.15 4.45 8.49
N ARG A 68 -2.08 3.38 7.70
CA ARG A 68 -3.24 2.58 7.30
C ARG A 68 -3.48 1.47 8.30
N ASP A 69 -4.74 1.28 8.67
CA ASP A 69 -5.15 0.11 9.44
C ASP A 69 -5.12 -1.17 8.58
N GLU A 70 -5.02 -2.32 9.26
CA GLU A 70 -4.96 -3.63 8.61
C GLU A 70 -6.23 -3.90 7.77
N ILE A 71 -7.40 -3.42 8.20
CA ILE A 71 -8.68 -3.63 7.49
C ILE A 71 -8.68 -2.94 6.13
N SER A 72 -8.13 -1.72 6.07
CA SER A 72 -7.99 -0.93 4.85
C SER A 72 -7.02 -1.58 3.87
N ILE A 73 -5.90 -2.09 4.37
CA ILE A 73 -4.94 -2.86 3.57
C ILE A 73 -5.58 -4.16 3.07
N LYS A 74 -6.25 -4.90 3.96
CA LYS A 74 -6.97 -6.14 3.60
C LYS A 74 -7.98 -5.90 2.46
N GLY A 75 -8.76 -4.83 2.54
CA GLY A 75 -9.70 -4.45 1.48
C GLY A 75 -9.04 -4.18 0.13
N LYS A 76 -7.78 -3.70 0.11
CA LYS A 76 -7.00 -3.51 -1.13
C LYS A 76 -6.39 -4.81 -1.66
N LEU A 77 -6.11 -5.78 -0.79
CA LEU A 77 -5.59 -7.09 -1.19
C LEU A 77 -6.68 -8.02 -1.77
N GLY A 78 -7.96 -7.65 -1.64
CA GLY A 78 -9.10 -8.44 -2.15
C GLY A 78 -9.47 -9.65 -1.27
N HIS A 79 -9.13 -9.60 0.03
CA HIS A 79 -9.38 -10.66 1.02
C HIS A 79 -10.44 -10.28 2.06
#